data_AF-A0A5R2N064-F1
#
_entry.id   AF-A0A5R2N064-F1
#
_cell.length_a   1.000
_cell.length_b   1.000
_cell.length_c   1.000
_cell.angle_alpha   90.00
_cell.angle_beta   90.00
_cell.angle_gamma   90.00
#
_symmetry.space_group_name_H-M   'P 1'
#
loop_
_entity.id
_entity.type
_entity.pdbx_description
1 polymer ?
#
loop_
_entity_poly.entity_id
_entity_poly.type
_entity_poly.pdbx_seq_one_letter_code
_entity_poly.pdbx_strand_id
1 'polypeptide(L)' 'MRIFTASLATETNTFSPVPTDRASFEMAFYAGPGKHPETPTLCSSPIVALRRRAAAEGLTV' A
#
# COMPACT_ATOMS: atom_id res chain seq x y z
N MET A 1 10.98 16.91 -9.15
CA MET A 1 10.63 15.52 -9.55
C MET A 1 9.32 15.15 -8.87
N ARG A 2 8.40 14.47 -9.56
CA ARG A 2 7.12 13.98 -8.99
C ARG A 2 7.12 12.47 -9.05
N ILE A 3 6.87 11.80 -7.94
CA ILE A 3 6.92 10.33 -7.86
C ILE A 3 5.58 9.83 -7.37
N PHE A 4 4.94 8.96 -8.16
CA PHE A 4 3.75 8.25 -7.73
C PHE A 4 4.16 6.94 -7.05
N THR A 5 3.51 6.57 -5.95
CA THR A 5 3.73 5.28 -5.30
C THR A 5 2.43 4.71 -4.78
N ALA A 6 2.24 3.43 -5.10
CA ALA A 6 1.14 2.61 -4.63
C ALA A 6 1.68 1.21 -4.33
N SER A 7 0.93 0.45 -3.54
CA SER A 7 1.19 -0.96 -3.28
C SER A 7 -0.10 -1.74 -3.46
N LEU A 8 0.01 -2.90 -4.09
CA LEU A 8 -1.07 -3.86 -4.28
C LEU A 8 -0.49 -5.24 -4.09
N ALA A 9 -1.14 -6.05 -3.25
CA ALA A 9 -0.78 -7.44 -3.07
C ALA A 9 -2.02 -8.31 -3.11
N THR A 10 -1.82 -9.53 -3.61
CA THR A 10 -2.76 -10.63 -3.53
C THR A 10 -1.96 -11.89 -3.23
N GLU A 11 -2.55 -12.78 -2.45
CA GLU A 11 -2.01 -14.11 -2.17
C GLU A 11 -3.10 -15.13 -2.47
N THR A 12 -2.80 -16.10 -3.31
CA THR A 12 -3.74 -17.16 -3.67
C THR A 12 -3.44 -18.39 -2.83
N ASN A 13 -4.45 -18.90 -2.14
CA ASN A 13 -4.39 -20.16 -1.41
C ASN A 13 -5.55 -21.05 -1.87
N THR A 14 -5.22 -22.19 -2.50
CA THR A 14 -6.18 -23.15 -3.09
C THR A 14 -7.23 -23.65 -2.10
N PHE A 15 -6.92 -23.66 -0.80
CA PHE A 15 -7.83 -24.13 0.26
C PHE A 15 -8.51 -22.98 1.01
N SER A 16 -8.20 -21.73 0.69
CA SER A 16 -8.82 -20.56 1.35
C SER A 16 -10.24 -20.35 0.84
N PRO A 17 -11.24 -20.17 1.73
CA PRO A 17 -12.58 -19.79 1.33
C PRO A 17 -12.70 -18.30 1.00
N VAL A 18 -11.65 -17.50 1.25
CA VAL A 18 -11.67 -16.05 1.02
C VAL A 18 -11.48 -15.76 -0.47
N PRO A 19 -12.45 -15.10 -1.14
CA PRO A 19 -12.32 -14.79 -2.55
C PRO A 19 -11.28 -13.69 -2.77
N THR A 20 -10.49 -13.83 -3.83
CA THR A 20 -9.57 -12.79 -4.31
C THR A 20 -10.34 -11.78 -5.17
N ASP A 21 -11.21 -10.99 -4.54
CA ASP A 21 -12.00 -9.96 -5.21
C ASP A 21 -11.81 -8.56 -4.61
N ARG A 22 -12.50 -7.57 -5.19
CA ARG A 22 -12.43 -6.17 -4.74
C ARG A 22 -13.00 -5.99 -3.34
N ALA A 23 -14.08 -6.69 -2.99
CA ALA A 23 -14.73 -6.54 -1.69
C ALA A 23 -13.82 -7.07 -0.57
N SER A 24 -13.17 -8.22 -0.78
CA SER A 24 -12.14 -8.74 0.12
C SER A 24 -10.95 -7.79 0.27
N PHE A 25 -10.50 -7.16 -0.83
CA PHE A 25 -9.43 -6.17 -0.76
C PHE A 25 -9.82 -4.91 0.04
N GLU A 26 -11.04 -4.39 -0.16
CA GLU A 26 -11.57 -3.25 0.61
C GLU A 26 -11.71 -3.56 2.11
N MET A 27 -12.14 -4.78 2.43
CA MET A 27 -12.31 -5.23 3.82
C MET A 27 -10.99 -5.48 4.54
N ALA A 28 -9.99 -6.03 3.85
CA ALA A 28 -8.74 -6.45 4.47
C ALA A 28 -7.82 -5.26 4.76
N PHE A 29 -7.19 -4.69 3.72
CA PHE A 29 -6.29 -3.56 3.85
C PHE A 29 -6.39 -2.66 2.62
N TYR A 30 -7.36 -1.75 2.67
CA TYR A 30 -7.50 -0.68 1.68
C TYR A 30 -7.18 0.67 2.29
N ALA A 31 -6.13 1.29 1.75
CA ALA A 31 -5.79 2.67 2.01
C ALA A 31 -5.86 3.47 0.70
N GLY A 32 -6.86 4.33 0.60
CA GLY A 32 -6.98 5.26 -0.53
C GLY A 32 -5.82 6.27 -0.60
N PRO A 33 -5.78 7.12 -1.64
CA PRO A 33 -4.74 8.15 -1.80
C PRO A 33 -4.55 8.98 -0.53
N GLY A 34 -3.31 9.06 -0.05
CA GLY A 34 -2.96 9.79 1.18
C GLY A 34 -3.40 9.13 2.49
N LYS A 35 -4.12 8.00 2.47
CA LYS A 35 -4.66 7.34 3.67
C LYS A 35 -3.80 6.19 4.20
N HIS A 36 -2.71 5.84 3.53
CA HIS A 36 -1.80 4.80 4.01
C HIS A 36 -1.20 5.18 5.37
N PRO A 37 -1.19 4.29 6.38
CA PRO A 37 -0.62 4.57 7.70
C PRO A 37 0.89 4.86 7.64
N GLU A 38 1.44 5.42 8.71
CA GLU A 38 2.89 5.63 8.83
C GLU A 38 3.64 4.32 9.05
N THR A 39 2.98 3.32 9.65
CA THR A 39 3.53 1.98 9.84
C THR A 39 3.43 1.18 8.53
N PRO A 40 4.53 0.57 8.04
CA PRO A 40 4.48 -0.37 6.92
C PRO A 40 3.58 -1.57 7.22
N THR A 41 2.86 -2.05 6.22
CA THR A 41 1.98 -3.23 6.32
C THR A 41 2.27 -4.17 5.18
N LEU A 42 2.54 -5.47 5.45
CA LEU A 42 2.73 -6.50 4.43
C LEU A 42 3.69 -6.05 3.29
N CYS A 43 3.11 -5.62 2.17
CA CYS A 43 3.77 -5.22 0.92
C CYS A 43 3.97 -3.70 0.74
N SER A 44 3.68 -2.87 1.74
CA SER A 44 3.57 -1.42 1.58
C SER A 44 4.75 -0.60 2.10
N SER A 45 5.85 -1.25 2.50
CA SER A 45 7.07 -0.57 2.95
C SER A 45 7.62 0.48 1.97
N PRO A 46 7.50 0.36 0.63
CA PRO A 46 7.94 1.40 -0.28
C PRO A 46 7.22 2.75 -0.11
N ILE A 47 5.94 2.75 0.31
CA ILE A 47 5.17 3.99 0.56
C ILE A 47 5.81 4.80 1.70
N VAL A 48 6.13 4.12 2.80
CA VAL A 48 6.74 4.75 3.99
C VAL A 48 8.16 5.21 3.69
N ALA A 49 8.94 4.38 3.00
CA ALA A 49 10.32 4.71 2.60
C ALA A 49 10.35 5.96 1.70
N LEU A 50 9.46 6.03 0.70
CA LEU A 50 9.38 7.19 -0.18
C LEU A 50 8.97 8.46 0.57
N ARG A 51 7.96 8.40 1.43
CA ARG A 51 7.52 9.57 2.21
C ARG A 51 8.64 10.15 3.09
N ARG A 52 9.41 9.28 3.74
CA ARG A 52 10.58 9.69 4.54
C ARG A 52 11.62 10.40 3.67
N ARG A 53 11.93 9.83 2.50
CA ARG A 53 12.87 10.44 1.55
C ARG A 53 12.35 11.77 1.02
N ALA A 54 11.07 11.85 0.70
CA ALA A 54 10.44 13.06 0.19
C ALA A 54 10.51 14.20 1.21
N ALA A 55 10.29 13.92 2.49
CA ALA A 55 10.45 14.89 3.56
C ALA A 55 11.90 15.38 3.70
N ALA A 56 12.89 14.49 3.53
CA ALA A 56 14.30 14.83 3.63
C ALA A 56 14.83 15.64 2.43
N GLU A 57 14.31 15.37 1.23
CA GLU A 57 14.80 15.94 -0.04
C GLU A 57 13.90 17.04 -0.62
N GLY A 58 12.79 17.38 0.05
CA GLY A 58 11.82 18.36 -0.45
C GLY A 58 11.09 17.90 -1.72
N LEU A 59 10.86 16.60 -1.88
CA LEU A 59 10.17 16.03 -3.05
C LEU A 59 8.65 16.06 -2.88
N THR A 60 7.93 16.23 -3.99
CA THR A 60 6.48 16.06 -4.03
C THR A 60 6.14 14.59 -4.32
N VAL A 61 5.36 13.97 -3.43
CA VAL A 61 4.91 12.55 -3.49
C VAL A 61 3.45 12.40 -3.13
#